data_AF-A0A225DKK8-F1
#
_entry.id   AF-A0A225DKK8-F1
#
_cell.length_a   1.000
_cell.length_b   1.000
_cell.length_c   1.000
_cell.angle_alpha   90.00
_cell.angle_beta   90.00
_cell.angle_gamma   90.00
#
_symmetry.space_group_name_H-M   'P 1'
#
loop_
_entity.id
_entity.type
_entity.pdbx_description
1 polymer ?
#
loop_
_entity_poly.entity_id
_entity_poly.type
_entity_poly.pdbx_seq_one_letter_code
_entity_poly.pdbx_strand_id
1 'polypeptide(L)'
;MTATNRTRALPWVIGVSLLAFTAIGANKLLHPADAPGGPGAPPRPPVPATEGGVVLLGTVDSVPGPIRFGPPGVMMLATVKQVLVKEGDEVKENSALVQFDDAVYQAKLKQARAGLEQATQGLKKAETDGKEYPIKVARQKDALKLAQDRLEFGEKSLGIATEKFDRALPKTNPRTGVDFTPTEREQELTRQREEDPDLRQLKGMLLSLRTSVEDEQNKVKELDLISPEVGVRVAKAKVEEMAAQISEAQAAVDACLIRVPANLGGVIEQVFAAPGMTFGPSSREPVLVLVPHGKRIVRAEVEAEFAFKVTDKVGKKVVVYDANNFALTYDGVVTRIPGAYLPKRSSFDAFVPSTSKVIECIVEITDPAPAGKPPLLVGQPVRVSIP
;
A
#
# COMPACT_ATOMS: atom_id res chain seq x y z
N MET A 1 -103.23 43.47 0.75
CA MET A 1 -102.91 42.92 2.09
C MET A 1 -102.64 41.43 1.92
N THR A 2 -101.59 40.75 2.35
CA THR A 2 -100.27 41.00 3.00
C THR A 2 -99.83 39.61 3.48
N ALA A 3 -98.59 39.16 3.23
CA ALA A 3 -97.79 38.22 4.07
C ALA A 3 -96.68 37.59 3.23
N THR A 4 -95.49 38.20 3.11
CA THR A 4 -94.33 38.24 4.03
C THR A 4 -93.26 37.19 3.73
N ASN A 5 -92.27 37.63 2.94
CA ASN A 5 -90.91 37.11 2.84
C ASN A 5 -90.21 37.11 4.21
N ARG A 6 -89.87 35.94 4.77
CA ARG A 6 -89.13 35.85 6.04
C ARG A 6 -87.88 34.95 6.04
N THR A 7 -87.47 34.40 4.89
CA THR A 7 -86.37 33.39 4.85
C THR A 7 -85.09 33.83 4.14
N ARG A 8 -85.00 35.06 3.63
CA ARG A 8 -83.79 35.57 2.94
C ARG A 8 -82.76 36.28 3.85
N ALA A 9 -83.10 36.55 5.11
CA ALA A 9 -82.22 37.27 6.04
C ALA A 9 -81.26 36.34 6.82
N LEU A 10 -81.53 35.04 6.90
CA LEU A 10 -80.77 34.11 7.72
C LEU A 10 -79.28 33.96 7.31
N PRO A 11 -78.91 33.84 6.01
CA PRO A 11 -77.51 33.75 5.63
C PRO A 11 -76.74 35.06 5.86
N TRP A 12 -77.42 36.21 5.77
CA TRP A 12 -76.83 37.52 6.07
C TRP A 12 -76.55 37.73 7.56
N VAL A 13 -77.46 37.27 8.43
CA VAL A 13 -77.26 37.36 9.89
C VAL A 13 -76.11 36.45 10.34
N ILE A 14 -75.99 35.25 9.77
CA ILE A 14 -74.86 34.35 10.06
C ILE A 14 -73.56 34.94 9.53
N GLY A 15 -73.55 35.48 8.31
CA GLY A 15 -72.36 36.11 7.72
C GLY A 15 -71.86 37.33 8.50
N VAL A 16 -72.77 38.20 8.95
CA VAL A 16 -72.42 39.37 9.77
C VAL A 16 -71.98 38.97 11.18
N SER A 17 -72.61 37.95 11.77
CA SER A 17 -72.19 37.40 13.07
C SER A 17 -70.77 36.81 13.00
N LEU A 18 -70.46 36.06 11.95
CA LEU A 18 -69.13 35.46 11.77
C LEU A 18 -68.04 36.52 11.58
N LEU A 19 -68.34 37.59 10.82
CA LEU A 19 -67.46 38.74 10.62
C LEU A 19 -67.24 39.54 11.91
N ALA A 20 -68.29 39.73 12.72
CA ALA A 20 -68.17 40.40 14.01
C ALA A 20 -67.32 39.58 15.00
N PHE A 21 -67.49 38.25 15.04
CA PHE A 21 -66.68 37.38 15.90
C PHE A 21 -65.20 37.32 15.47
N THR A 22 -64.90 37.33 14.17
CA THR A 22 -63.51 37.35 13.68
C THR A 22 -62.84 38.70 13.91
N ALA A 23 -63.58 39.82 13.78
CA ALA A 23 -63.05 41.16 14.09
C ALA A 23 -62.75 41.34 15.60
N ILE A 24 -63.60 40.81 16.49
CA ILE A 24 -63.35 40.86 17.95
C ILE A 24 -62.17 39.97 18.35
N GLY A 25 -62.02 38.78 17.72
CA GLY A 25 -60.88 37.89 17.94
C GLY A 25 -59.55 38.49 17.47
N ALA A 26 -59.54 39.16 16.31
CA ALA A 26 -58.35 39.80 15.76
C ALA A 26 -57.92 41.02 16.59
N ASN A 27 -58.86 41.83 17.09
CA ASN A 27 -58.55 42.99 17.93
C ASN A 27 -57.89 42.59 19.26
N LYS A 28 -58.27 41.44 19.84
CA LYS A 28 -57.69 40.93 21.09
C LYS A 28 -56.31 40.27 20.92
N LEU A 29 -55.99 39.82 19.70
CA LEU A 29 -54.67 39.27 19.36
C LEU A 29 -53.66 40.37 18.97
N LEU A 30 -54.15 41.46 18.37
CA LEU A 30 -53.31 42.58 17.92
C LEU A 30 -53.16 43.68 18.99
N HIS A 31 -54.04 43.70 19.99
CA HIS A 31 -53.91 44.55 21.19
C HIS A 31 -53.98 43.67 22.44
N PRO A 32 -52.85 43.10 22.90
CA PRO A 32 -52.79 42.55 24.24
C PRO A 32 -53.10 43.69 25.22
N ALA A 33 -54.23 43.58 25.91
CA ALA A 33 -54.58 44.48 27.00
C ALA A 33 -53.43 44.45 28.02
N ASP A 34 -53.05 45.64 28.48
CA ASP A 34 -52.08 45.86 29.54
C ASP A 34 -52.23 44.81 30.63
N ALA A 35 -51.20 43.97 30.74
CA ALA A 35 -51.02 43.14 31.91
C ALA A 35 -50.97 44.07 33.13
N PRO A 36 -51.70 43.79 34.22
CA PRO A 36 -51.57 44.58 35.43
C PRO A 36 -50.12 44.56 35.87
N GLY A 37 -49.50 45.73 35.94
CA GLY A 37 -48.20 45.92 36.56
C GLY A 37 -48.25 45.46 38.01
N GLY A 38 -47.82 44.22 38.25
CA GLY A 38 -47.47 43.75 39.58
C GLY A 38 -46.06 44.25 39.92
N PRO A 39 -45.86 44.95 41.04
CA PRO A 39 -44.52 45.23 41.53
C PRO A 39 -43.93 43.91 42.04
N GLY A 40 -42.83 43.46 41.43
CA GLY A 40 -42.03 42.34 41.98
C GLY A 40 -41.99 41.07 41.15
N ALA A 41 -41.75 41.16 39.83
CA ALA A 41 -41.01 40.07 39.20
C ALA A 41 -39.59 40.08 39.80
N PRO A 42 -39.11 38.98 40.42
CA PRO A 42 -37.74 38.95 40.91
C PRO A 42 -36.82 39.26 39.73
N PRO A 43 -35.80 40.13 39.90
CA PRO A 43 -34.86 40.42 38.83
C PRO A 43 -34.33 39.08 38.33
N ARG A 44 -34.43 38.86 37.01
CA ARG A 44 -33.71 37.79 36.34
C ARG A 44 -32.29 37.87 36.89
N PRO A 45 -31.75 36.80 37.51
CA PRO A 45 -30.44 36.88 38.14
C PRO A 45 -29.50 37.47 37.09
N PRO A 46 -28.76 38.53 37.42
CA PRO A 46 -27.85 39.13 36.47
C PRO A 46 -26.95 38.00 35.98
N VAL A 47 -26.97 37.75 34.67
CA VAL A 47 -25.85 37.03 34.05
C VAL A 47 -24.63 37.81 34.53
N PRO A 48 -23.70 37.19 35.28
CA PRO A 48 -22.55 37.91 35.80
C PRO A 48 -21.93 38.62 34.61
N ALA A 49 -21.89 39.96 34.68
CA ALA A 49 -21.18 40.74 33.70
C ALA A 49 -19.75 40.21 33.73
N THR A 50 -19.36 39.49 32.69
CA THR A 50 -17.97 39.05 32.53
C THR A 50 -17.13 40.31 32.54
N GLU A 51 -16.40 40.50 33.63
CA GLU A 51 -15.35 41.50 33.74
C GLU A 51 -14.44 41.35 32.51
N GLY A 52 -14.44 42.32 31.60
CA GLY A 52 -13.42 42.51 30.56
C GLY A 52 -13.16 41.40 29.52
N GLY A 53 -13.88 40.27 29.54
CA GLY A 53 -13.56 39.09 28.72
C GLY A 53 -14.03 39.15 27.27
N VAL A 54 -13.43 38.31 26.42
CA VAL A 54 -13.86 38.08 25.02
C VAL A 54 -14.63 36.77 24.94
N VAL A 55 -15.76 36.78 24.22
CA VAL A 55 -16.50 35.56 23.88
C VAL A 55 -16.21 35.19 22.44
N LEU A 56 -15.65 34.00 22.25
CA LEU A 56 -15.30 33.45 20.94
C LEU A 56 -16.29 32.35 20.56
N LEU A 57 -16.64 32.26 19.28
CA LEU A 57 -17.36 31.11 18.75
C LEU A 57 -16.36 29.98 18.51
N GLY A 58 -16.77 28.73 18.69
CA GLY A 58 -15.91 27.60 18.41
C GLY A 58 -16.66 26.31 18.17
N THR A 59 -15.91 25.29 17.79
CA THR A 59 -16.44 23.94 17.54
C THR A 59 -15.61 22.93 18.32
N VAL A 60 -16.29 21.96 18.94
CA VAL A 60 -15.64 20.84 19.62
C VAL A 60 -14.98 19.92 18.59
N ASP A 61 -13.75 19.52 18.86
CA ASP A 61 -12.96 18.58 18.07
C ASP A 61 -12.27 17.57 19.00
N SER A 62 -11.65 16.53 18.43
CA SER A 62 -10.88 15.54 19.17
C SER A 62 -9.39 15.59 18.84
N VAL A 63 -8.57 15.11 19.75
CA VAL A 63 -7.14 14.85 19.51
C VAL A 63 -6.86 13.39 19.89
N PRO A 64 -6.62 12.49 18.91
CA PRO A 64 -6.61 12.72 17.46
C PRO A 64 -7.97 13.10 16.88
N GLY A 65 -7.97 13.87 15.78
CA GLY A 65 -9.20 14.36 15.13
C GLY A 65 -9.98 13.25 14.40
N PRO A 66 -11.25 13.49 14.03
CA PRO A 66 -12.05 12.54 13.29
C PRO A 66 -11.37 12.09 11.99
N ILE A 67 -11.37 10.78 11.76
CA ILE A 67 -10.78 10.17 10.57
C ILE A 67 -11.89 9.79 9.61
N ARG A 68 -11.75 10.24 8.37
CA ARG A 68 -12.61 9.89 7.24
C ARG A 68 -11.89 8.86 6.40
N PHE A 69 -12.41 7.63 6.36
CA PHE A 69 -11.81 6.58 5.55
C PHE A 69 -12.31 6.71 4.12
N GLY A 70 -11.41 6.82 3.15
CA GLY A 70 -11.74 6.82 1.73
C GLY A 70 -11.69 5.40 1.13
N PRO A 71 -12.03 5.23 -0.16
CA PRO A 71 -11.80 3.98 -0.86
C PRO A 71 -10.31 3.62 -0.90
N PRO A 72 -9.97 2.33 -1.06
CA PRO A 72 -8.59 1.89 -1.15
C PRO A 72 -7.92 2.46 -2.41
N GLY A 73 -6.75 3.08 -2.25
CA GLY A 73 -6.03 3.76 -3.34
C GLY A 73 -5.48 2.83 -4.44
N VAL A 74 -5.59 1.51 -4.26
CA VAL A 74 -5.19 0.52 -5.27
C VAL A 74 -6.24 0.29 -6.36
N MET A 75 -7.47 0.79 -6.16
CA MET A 75 -8.60 0.63 -7.07
C MET A 75 -9.04 1.99 -7.63
N MET A 76 -9.17 2.11 -8.96
CA MET A 76 -9.82 3.30 -9.55
C MET A 76 -11.31 3.31 -9.23
N LEU A 77 -11.96 2.15 -9.30
CA LEU A 77 -13.35 1.96 -8.90
C LEU A 77 -13.39 0.82 -7.88
N ALA A 78 -13.79 1.13 -6.66
CA ALA A 78 -13.77 0.23 -5.52
C ALA A 78 -15.21 -0.15 -5.16
N THR A 79 -15.62 -1.37 -5.48
CA THR A 79 -16.94 -1.90 -5.11
C THR A 79 -16.89 -2.50 -3.71
N VAL A 80 -17.81 -2.11 -2.84
CA VAL A 80 -17.93 -2.63 -1.48
C VAL A 80 -18.51 -4.05 -1.56
N LYS A 81 -17.77 -5.02 -1.04
CA LYS A 81 -18.22 -6.41 -0.93
C LYS A 81 -19.02 -6.61 0.35
N GLN A 82 -18.51 -6.10 1.46
CA GLN A 82 -19.16 -6.19 2.76
C GLN A 82 -18.71 -5.07 3.69
N VAL A 83 -19.65 -4.57 4.49
CA VAL A 83 -19.38 -3.68 5.63
C VAL A 83 -19.37 -4.53 6.90
N LEU A 84 -18.30 -4.39 7.70
CA LEU A 84 -18.05 -5.24 8.87
C LEU A 84 -18.43 -4.57 10.20
N VAL A 85 -18.76 -3.27 10.17
CA VAL A 85 -19.10 -2.44 11.32
C VAL A 85 -20.41 -1.69 11.08
N LYS A 86 -21.02 -1.20 12.15
CA LYS A 86 -22.21 -0.36 12.15
C LYS A 86 -21.93 0.99 12.80
N GLU A 87 -22.82 1.93 12.55
CA GLU A 87 -22.82 3.21 13.28
C GLU A 87 -23.04 2.96 14.77
N GLY A 88 -22.25 3.64 15.60
CA GLY A 88 -22.18 3.46 17.05
C GLY A 88 -21.21 2.37 17.53
N ASP A 89 -20.63 1.56 16.64
CA ASP A 89 -19.72 0.49 17.06
C ASP A 89 -18.39 1.05 17.58
N GLU A 90 -17.94 0.51 18.71
CA GLU A 90 -16.61 0.75 19.27
C GLU A 90 -15.60 -0.20 18.63
N VAL A 91 -14.55 0.37 18.02
CA VAL A 91 -13.51 -0.37 17.29
C VAL A 91 -12.14 -0.16 17.91
N LYS A 92 -11.36 -1.24 17.94
CA LYS A 92 -9.97 -1.25 18.41
C LYS A 92 -9.00 -1.08 17.25
N GLU A 93 -7.73 -0.87 17.56
CA GLU A 93 -6.65 -0.87 16.58
C GLU A 93 -6.66 -2.12 15.69
N ASN A 94 -6.32 -1.94 14.40
CA ASN A 94 -6.30 -2.98 13.36
C ASN A 94 -7.63 -3.70 13.07
N SER A 95 -8.73 -3.28 13.72
CA SER A 95 -10.05 -3.86 13.50
C SER A 95 -10.50 -3.64 12.06
N ALA A 96 -11.06 -4.68 11.47
CA ALA A 96 -11.53 -4.68 10.08
C ALA A 96 -12.86 -3.91 9.97
N LEU A 97 -12.93 -2.95 9.04
CA LEU A 97 -14.07 -2.03 8.91
C LEU A 97 -14.91 -2.33 7.67
N VAL A 98 -14.28 -2.33 6.49
CA VAL A 98 -14.96 -2.51 5.21
C VAL A 98 -14.10 -3.34 4.27
N GLN A 99 -14.70 -4.36 3.68
CA GLN A 99 -14.09 -5.20 2.66
C GLN A 99 -14.59 -4.76 1.28
N PHE A 100 -13.66 -4.40 0.40
CA PHE A 100 -13.91 -4.16 -1.02
C PHE A 100 -13.75 -5.47 -1.82
N ASP A 101 -14.26 -5.48 -3.05
CA ASP A 101 -14.11 -6.62 -3.94
C ASP A 101 -12.63 -6.88 -4.24
N ASP A 102 -12.17 -8.02 -3.77
CA ASP A 102 -10.79 -8.49 -3.85
C ASP A 102 -10.59 -9.58 -4.91
N ALA A 103 -11.63 -9.98 -5.65
CA ALA A 103 -11.58 -11.16 -6.53
C ALA A 103 -10.43 -11.13 -7.55
N VAL A 104 -10.21 -9.97 -8.18
CA VAL A 104 -9.14 -9.78 -9.16
C VAL A 104 -7.75 -9.85 -8.50
N TYR A 105 -7.61 -9.27 -7.32
CA TYR A 105 -6.33 -9.26 -6.58
C TYR A 105 -6.00 -10.64 -6.00
N GLN A 106 -7.01 -11.36 -5.52
CA GLN A 106 -6.88 -12.76 -5.11
C GLN A 106 -6.46 -13.65 -6.28
N ALA A 107 -7.01 -13.42 -7.48
CA ALA A 107 -6.60 -14.14 -8.67
C ALA A 107 -5.13 -13.85 -9.04
N LYS A 108 -4.71 -12.57 -8.98
CA LYS A 108 -3.30 -12.18 -9.19
C LYS A 108 -2.37 -12.80 -8.15
N LEU A 109 -2.76 -12.83 -6.88
CA LEU A 109 -2.00 -13.48 -5.81
C LEU A 109 -1.84 -14.99 -6.07
N LYS A 110 -2.90 -15.67 -6.51
CA LYS A 110 -2.83 -17.08 -6.92
C LYS A 110 -1.89 -17.28 -8.11
N GLN A 111 -1.95 -16.41 -9.11
CA GLN A 111 -1.05 -16.45 -10.27
C GLN A 111 0.41 -16.25 -9.84
N ALA A 112 0.70 -15.27 -8.97
CA ALA A 112 2.04 -15.02 -8.45
C ALA A 112 2.58 -16.22 -7.66
N ARG A 113 1.74 -16.87 -6.83
CA ARG A 113 2.10 -18.10 -6.11
C ARG A 113 2.45 -19.25 -7.06
N ALA A 114 1.68 -19.45 -8.12
CA ALA A 114 1.99 -20.45 -9.15
C ALA A 114 3.29 -20.12 -9.90
N GLY A 115 3.56 -18.84 -10.17
CA GLY A 115 4.82 -18.37 -10.75
C GLY A 115 6.04 -18.65 -9.86
N LEU A 116 5.92 -18.43 -8.54
CA LEU A 116 6.95 -18.80 -7.58
C LEU A 116 7.17 -20.31 -7.58
N GLU A 117 6.11 -21.11 -7.56
CA GLU A 117 6.24 -22.56 -7.62
C GLU A 117 7.01 -23.01 -8.87
N GLN A 118 6.66 -22.49 -10.04
CA GLN A 118 7.39 -22.76 -11.28
C GLN A 118 8.87 -22.35 -11.19
N ALA A 119 9.17 -21.16 -10.64
CA ALA A 119 10.54 -20.69 -10.47
C ALA A 119 11.33 -21.58 -9.51
N THR A 120 10.72 -22.05 -8.42
CA THR A 120 11.37 -22.96 -7.47
C THR A 120 11.69 -24.32 -8.09
N GLN A 121 10.83 -24.83 -8.97
CA GLN A 121 11.13 -26.05 -9.73
C GLN A 121 12.27 -25.82 -10.72
N GLY A 122 12.32 -24.64 -11.37
CA GLY A 122 13.44 -24.23 -12.21
C GLY A 122 14.77 -24.18 -11.46
N LEU A 123 14.77 -23.66 -10.22
CA LEU A 123 15.95 -23.66 -9.34
C LEU A 123 16.39 -25.08 -8.98
N LYS A 124 15.46 -25.95 -8.57
CA LYS A 124 15.78 -27.36 -8.27
C LYS A 124 16.40 -28.08 -9.47
N LYS A 125 15.89 -27.81 -10.67
CA LYS A 125 16.46 -28.36 -11.92
C LYS A 125 17.89 -27.84 -12.12
N ALA A 126 18.10 -26.53 -12.04
CA ALA A 126 19.43 -25.93 -12.19
C ALA A 126 20.44 -26.44 -11.16
N GLU A 127 20.02 -26.65 -9.91
CA GLU A 127 20.86 -27.25 -8.86
C GLU A 127 21.21 -28.71 -9.17
N THR A 128 20.26 -29.47 -9.72
CA THR A 128 20.49 -30.86 -10.13
C THR A 128 21.47 -30.90 -11.31
N ASP A 129 21.25 -30.07 -12.32
CA ASP A 129 22.15 -29.93 -13.48
C ASP A 129 23.56 -29.53 -13.03
N GLY A 130 23.67 -28.63 -12.05
CA GLY A 130 24.95 -28.23 -11.46
C GLY A 130 25.66 -29.34 -10.68
N LYS A 131 24.92 -30.25 -10.03
CA LYS A 131 25.50 -31.45 -9.38
C LYS A 131 25.93 -32.51 -10.38
N GLU A 132 25.21 -32.65 -11.49
CA GLU A 132 25.56 -33.60 -12.56
C GLU A 132 26.76 -33.12 -13.39
N TYR A 133 26.94 -31.81 -13.52
CA TYR A 133 27.99 -31.22 -14.33
C TYR A 133 29.42 -31.70 -13.99
N PRO A 134 29.89 -31.72 -12.73
CA PRO A 134 31.23 -32.26 -12.41
C PRO A 134 31.37 -33.75 -12.76
N ILE A 135 30.28 -34.52 -12.71
CA ILE A 135 30.27 -35.93 -13.12
C ILE A 135 30.44 -36.04 -14.65
N LYS A 136 29.79 -35.16 -15.42
CA LYS A 136 29.95 -35.06 -16.88
C LYS A 136 31.39 -34.69 -17.25
N VAL A 137 31.98 -33.72 -16.55
CA VAL A 137 33.39 -33.33 -16.73
C VAL A 137 34.34 -34.48 -16.39
N ALA A 138 34.16 -35.17 -15.27
CA ALA A 138 34.99 -36.30 -14.88
C ALA A 138 34.95 -37.42 -15.92
N ARG A 139 33.73 -37.82 -16.35
CA ARG A 139 33.55 -38.84 -17.39
C ARG A 139 34.22 -38.47 -18.71
N GLN A 140 34.17 -37.19 -19.09
CA GLN A 140 34.79 -36.70 -20.32
C GLN A 140 36.32 -36.68 -20.22
N LYS A 141 36.87 -36.34 -19.04
CA LYS A 141 38.31 -36.42 -18.75
C LYS A 141 38.82 -37.87 -18.76
N ASP A 142 38.04 -38.82 -18.25
CA ASP A 142 38.37 -40.24 -18.33
C ASP A 142 38.40 -40.75 -19.78
N ALA A 143 37.47 -40.30 -20.63
CA ALA A 143 37.45 -40.62 -22.05
C ALA A 143 38.68 -40.04 -22.78
N LEU A 144 39.06 -38.80 -22.47
CA LEU A 144 40.29 -38.18 -22.98
C LEU A 144 41.53 -38.98 -22.57
N LYS A 145 41.62 -39.37 -21.30
CA LYS A 145 42.74 -40.19 -20.80
C LYS A 145 42.83 -41.52 -21.55
N LEU A 146 41.69 -42.20 -21.75
CA LEU A 146 41.65 -43.44 -22.53
C LEU A 146 42.12 -43.24 -23.98
N ALA A 147 41.76 -42.12 -24.62
CA ALA A 147 42.23 -41.79 -25.96
C ALA A 147 43.74 -41.53 -25.98
N GLN A 148 44.28 -40.84 -24.97
CA GLN A 148 45.72 -40.61 -24.80
C GLN A 148 46.49 -41.91 -24.60
N ASP A 149 46.00 -42.80 -23.74
CA ASP A 149 46.61 -44.12 -23.48
C ASP A 149 46.68 -44.97 -24.77
N ARG A 150 45.64 -44.90 -25.61
CA ARG A 150 45.62 -45.57 -26.94
C ARG A 150 46.62 -44.96 -27.91
N LEU A 151 46.74 -43.63 -27.93
CA LEU A 151 47.73 -42.95 -28.76
C LEU A 151 49.15 -43.34 -28.33
N GLU A 152 49.45 -43.29 -27.02
CA GLU A 152 50.76 -43.67 -26.47
C GLU A 152 51.10 -45.14 -26.79
N PHE A 153 50.12 -46.04 -26.65
CA PHE A 153 50.29 -47.44 -27.03
C PHE A 153 50.57 -47.59 -28.54
N GLY A 154 49.87 -46.83 -29.37
CA GLY A 154 50.11 -46.78 -30.82
C GLY A 154 51.51 -46.25 -31.15
N GLU A 155 51.98 -45.21 -30.45
CA GLU A 155 53.30 -44.61 -30.66
C GLU A 155 54.41 -45.57 -30.28
N LYS A 156 54.27 -46.28 -29.15
CA LYS A 156 55.18 -47.35 -28.74
C LYS A 156 55.19 -48.49 -29.77
N SER A 157 54.02 -48.86 -30.29
CA SER A 157 53.90 -49.91 -31.31
C SER A 157 54.60 -49.53 -32.62
N LEU A 158 54.43 -48.28 -33.09
CA LEU A 158 55.16 -47.76 -34.25
C LEU A 158 56.67 -47.72 -33.99
N GLY A 159 57.10 -47.30 -32.80
CA GLY A 159 58.51 -47.29 -32.41
C GLY A 159 59.15 -48.67 -32.49
N ILE A 160 58.49 -49.69 -31.92
CA ILE A 160 58.97 -51.09 -31.99
C ILE A 160 59.00 -51.59 -33.44
N ALA A 161 57.97 -51.29 -34.24
CA ALA A 161 57.92 -51.69 -35.64
C ALA A 161 59.04 -51.04 -36.47
N THR A 162 59.30 -49.76 -36.24
CA THR A 162 60.37 -49.00 -36.90
C THR A 162 61.74 -49.55 -36.50
N GLU A 163 61.96 -49.86 -35.23
CA GLU A 163 63.23 -50.45 -34.77
C GLU A 163 63.47 -51.84 -35.39
N LYS A 164 62.43 -52.67 -35.47
CA LYS A 164 62.52 -53.98 -36.14
C LYS A 164 62.86 -53.82 -37.63
N PHE A 165 62.22 -52.86 -38.29
CA PHE A 165 62.47 -52.53 -39.69
C PHE A 165 63.94 -52.11 -39.91
N ASP A 166 64.44 -51.19 -39.09
CA ASP A 166 65.81 -50.67 -39.20
C ASP A 166 66.88 -51.75 -38.98
N ARG A 167 66.60 -52.70 -38.07
CA ARG A 167 67.48 -53.85 -37.82
C ARG A 167 67.49 -54.86 -38.97
N ALA A 168 66.41 -54.95 -39.75
CA ALA A 168 66.30 -55.85 -40.89
C ALA A 168 67.03 -55.31 -42.14
N LEU A 169 67.39 -54.03 -42.15
CA LEU A 169 68.08 -53.42 -43.29
C LEU A 169 69.52 -53.95 -43.41
N PRO A 170 69.92 -54.55 -44.55
CA PRO A 170 71.26 -55.10 -44.72
C PRO A 170 72.34 -54.01 -44.65
N LYS A 171 73.53 -54.36 -44.12
CA LYS A 171 74.67 -53.43 -44.00
C LYS A 171 75.23 -53.00 -45.36
N THR A 172 75.04 -53.83 -46.37
CA THR A 172 75.64 -53.71 -47.69
C THR A 172 74.62 -53.15 -48.67
N ASN A 173 75.03 -52.15 -49.46
CA ASN A 173 74.16 -51.52 -50.44
C ASN A 173 73.93 -52.47 -51.63
N PRO A 174 72.70 -52.91 -51.91
CA PRO A 174 72.40 -53.83 -53.00
C PRO A 174 72.76 -53.28 -54.39
N ARG A 175 72.87 -51.94 -54.53
CA ARG A 175 73.15 -51.25 -55.79
C ARG A 175 74.64 -51.11 -56.11
N THR A 176 75.50 -51.05 -55.09
CA THR A 176 76.95 -50.81 -55.25
C THR A 176 77.80 -51.97 -54.75
N GLY A 177 77.24 -52.88 -53.94
CA GLY A 177 77.97 -54.01 -53.36
C GLY A 177 78.92 -53.64 -52.22
N VAL A 178 78.93 -52.38 -51.78
CA VAL A 178 79.77 -51.85 -50.69
C VAL A 178 78.89 -51.50 -49.50
N ASP A 179 79.44 -51.51 -48.29
CA ASP A 179 78.71 -51.08 -47.09
C ASP A 179 78.20 -49.64 -47.22
N PHE A 180 76.99 -49.38 -46.73
CA PHE A 180 76.43 -48.04 -46.78
C PHE A 180 77.30 -47.05 -45.98
N THR A 181 77.52 -45.86 -46.53
CA THR A 181 77.99 -44.74 -45.71
C THR A 181 76.89 -44.31 -44.72
N PRO A 182 77.22 -43.70 -43.57
CA PRO A 182 76.22 -43.33 -42.56
C PRO A 182 75.06 -42.49 -43.12
N THR A 183 75.39 -41.51 -43.96
CA THR A 183 74.42 -40.61 -44.62
C THR A 183 73.56 -41.31 -45.66
N GLU A 184 74.14 -42.19 -46.49
CA GLU A 184 73.37 -42.96 -47.49
C GLU A 184 72.43 -43.96 -46.82
N ARG A 185 72.87 -44.57 -45.71
CA ARG A 185 72.04 -45.49 -44.94
C ARG A 185 70.81 -44.79 -44.37
N GLU A 186 70.98 -43.59 -43.83
CA GLU A 186 69.89 -42.82 -43.24
C GLU A 186 68.88 -42.36 -44.31
N GLN A 187 69.34 -41.95 -45.49
CA GLN A 187 68.48 -41.63 -46.62
C GLN A 187 67.70 -42.85 -47.12
N GLU A 188 68.36 -44.00 -47.25
CA GLU A 188 67.71 -45.23 -47.70
C GLU A 188 66.71 -45.77 -46.67
N LEU A 189 67.05 -45.72 -45.37
CA LEU A 189 66.10 -46.02 -44.28
C LEU A 189 64.87 -45.13 -44.36
N THR A 190 65.05 -43.82 -44.57
CA THR A 190 63.93 -42.88 -44.66
C THR A 190 63.03 -43.21 -45.84
N ARG A 191 63.61 -43.45 -47.03
CA ARG A 191 62.87 -43.83 -48.24
C ARG A 191 62.10 -45.13 -48.04
N GLN A 192 62.76 -46.19 -47.56
CA GLN A 192 62.10 -47.48 -47.41
C GLN A 192 61.04 -47.47 -46.29
N ARG A 193 61.23 -46.71 -45.20
CA ARG A 193 60.21 -46.53 -44.14
C ARG A 193 58.94 -45.83 -44.65
N GLU A 194 59.06 -45.01 -45.68
CA GLU A 194 57.91 -44.34 -46.31
C GLU A 194 57.21 -45.25 -47.34
N GLU A 195 57.97 -46.11 -48.02
CA GLU A 195 57.45 -47.07 -48.99
C GLU A 195 56.86 -48.32 -48.32
N ASP A 196 57.26 -48.65 -47.09
CA ASP A 196 56.77 -49.84 -46.38
C ASP A 196 55.26 -49.76 -46.08
N PRO A 197 54.46 -50.77 -46.50
CA PRO A 197 53.00 -50.75 -46.33
C PRO A 197 52.57 -50.84 -44.86
N ASP A 198 53.29 -51.60 -44.03
CA ASP A 198 52.94 -51.82 -42.62
C ASP A 198 53.19 -50.55 -41.79
N LEU A 199 54.35 -49.89 -42.01
CA LEU A 199 54.66 -48.61 -41.37
C LEU A 199 53.71 -47.50 -41.84
N ARG A 200 53.30 -47.48 -43.11
CA ARG A 200 52.28 -46.53 -43.60
C ARG A 200 50.93 -46.77 -42.94
N GLN A 201 50.50 -48.02 -42.78
CA GLN A 201 49.25 -48.35 -42.11
C GLN A 201 49.28 -47.91 -40.63
N LEU A 202 50.37 -48.18 -39.91
CA LEU A 202 50.55 -47.75 -38.52
C LEU A 202 50.56 -46.22 -38.38
N LYS A 203 51.25 -45.50 -39.28
CA LYS A 203 51.22 -44.03 -39.32
C LYS A 203 49.80 -43.49 -39.56
N GLY A 204 49.03 -44.11 -40.46
CA GLY A 204 47.62 -43.77 -40.70
C GLY A 204 46.74 -43.99 -39.46
N MET A 205 46.95 -45.10 -38.74
CA MET A 205 46.25 -45.39 -37.49
C MET A 205 46.63 -44.41 -36.37
N LEU A 206 47.89 -44.00 -36.30
CA LEU A 206 48.31 -42.96 -35.35
C LEU A 206 47.68 -41.60 -35.64
N LEU A 207 47.56 -41.24 -36.92
CA LEU A 207 46.88 -40.02 -37.31
C LEU A 207 45.42 -40.02 -36.82
N SER A 208 44.69 -41.13 -36.99
CA SER A 208 43.31 -41.24 -36.53
C SER A 208 43.17 -41.27 -34.99
N LEU A 209 44.15 -41.86 -34.28
CA LEU A 209 44.21 -41.78 -32.82
C LEU A 209 44.48 -40.35 -32.34
N ARG A 210 45.38 -39.62 -33.01
CA ARG A 210 45.68 -38.22 -32.69
C ARG A 210 44.45 -37.32 -32.88
N THR A 211 43.73 -37.47 -34.00
CA THR A 211 42.48 -36.72 -34.21
C THR A 211 41.45 -37.07 -33.15
N SER A 212 41.36 -38.33 -32.74
CA SER A 212 40.46 -38.72 -31.64
C SER A 212 40.83 -38.06 -30.30
N VAL A 213 42.12 -37.92 -29.99
CA VAL A 213 42.56 -37.18 -28.79
C VAL A 213 42.18 -35.71 -28.89
N GLU A 214 42.40 -35.09 -30.05
CA GLU A 214 42.04 -33.68 -30.29
C GLU A 214 40.53 -33.44 -30.13
N ASP A 215 39.70 -34.35 -30.66
CA ASP A 215 38.24 -34.30 -30.51
C ASP A 215 37.81 -34.38 -29.04
N GLU A 216 38.36 -35.33 -28.26
CA GLU A 216 38.04 -35.46 -26.84
C GLU A 216 38.56 -34.26 -26.03
N GLN A 217 39.71 -33.68 -26.40
CA GLN A 217 40.23 -32.45 -25.78
C GLN A 217 39.29 -31.26 -26.03
N ASN A 218 38.78 -31.11 -27.24
CA ASN A 218 37.85 -30.04 -27.58
C ASN A 218 36.55 -30.16 -26.79
N LYS A 219 36.01 -31.37 -26.62
CA LYS A 219 34.84 -31.63 -25.75
C LYS A 219 35.10 -31.26 -24.28
N VAL A 220 36.29 -31.53 -23.73
CA VAL A 220 36.65 -31.09 -22.37
C VAL A 220 36.69 -29.56 -22.29
N LYS A 221 37.32 -28.89 -23.26
CA LYS A 221 37.38 -27.42 -23.31
C LYS A 221 36.00 -26.79 -23.40
N GLU A 222 35.12 -27.35 -24.23
CA GLU A 222 33.72 -26.91 -24.34
C GLU A 222 32.98 -27.02 -23.00
N LEU A 223 33.18 -28.14 -22.29
CA LEU A 223 32.62 -28.28 -20.96
C LEU A 223 33.19 -27.21 -20.03
N ASP A 224 34.52 -27.06 -19.92
CA ASP A 224 35.18 -26.12 -19.00
C ASP A 224 34.73 -24.64 -19.20
N LEU A 225 34.20 -24.27 -20.37
CA LEU A 225 33.63 -22.95 -20.63
C LEU A 225 32.23 -22.74 -20.01
N ILE A 226 31.51 -23.81 -19.68
CA ILE A 226 30.18 -23.78 -19.08
C ILE A 226 30.31 -23.64 -17.57
N SER A 227 29.76 -22.56 -17.01
CA SER A 227 29.64 -22.39 -15.55
C SER A 227 28.20 -22.73 -15.09
N PRO A 228 27.97 -23.92 -14.49
CA PRO A 228 26.65 -24.28 -13.97
C PRO A 228 26.17 -23.35 -12.86
N GLU A 229 27.10 -22.70 -12.13
CA GLU A 229 26.79 -21.75 -11.07
C GLU A 229 26.02 -20.53 -11.60
N VAL A 230 26.26 -20.15 -12.86
CA VAL A 230 25.50 -19.07 -13.52
C VAL A 230 24.03 -19.48 -13.67
N GLY A 231 23.76 -20.71 -14.09
CA GLY A 231 22.40 -21.25 -14.22
C GLY A 231 21.65 -21.26 -12.88
N VAL A 232 22.31 -21.72 -11.81
CA VAL A 232 21.75 -21.69 -10.45
C VAL A 232 21.49 -20.26 -9.99
N ARG A 233 22.41 -19.33 -10.24
CA ARG A 233 22.26 -17.92 -9.86
C ARG A 233 21.09 -17.24 -10.55
N VAL A 234 20.92 -17.47 -11.86
CA VAL A 234 19.78 -16.96 -12.63
C VAL A 234 18.47 -17.53 -12.11
N ALA A 235 18.41 -18.84 -11.85
CA ALA A 235 17.21 -19.47 -11.32
C ALA A 235 16.86 -18.95 -9.91
N LYS A 236 17.86 -18.72 -9.06
CA LYS A 236 17.67 -18.14 -7.73
C LYS A 236 17.14 -16.69 -7.82
N ALA A 237 17.72 -15.87 -8.69
CA ALA A 237 17.22 -14.51 -8.93
C ALA A 237 15.76 -14.52 -9.39
N LYS A 238 15.36 -15.51 -10.20
CA LYS A 238 13.96 -15.66 -10.63
C LYS A 238 13.01 -16.01 -9.48
N VAL A 239 13.45 -16.83 -8.52
CA VAL A 239 12.69 -17.14 -7.30
C VAL A 239 12.51 -15.87 -6.46
N GLU A 240 13.56 -15.07 -6.29
CA GLU A 240 13.49 -13.81 -5.55
C GLU A 240 12.56 -12.79 -6.22
N GLU A 241 12.62 -12.67 -7.55
CA GLU A 241 11.69 -11.84 -8.34
C GLU A 241 10.22 -12.26 -8.12
N MET A 242 9.94 -13.57 -8.20
CA MET A 242 8.58 -14.09 -8.01
C MET A 242 8.09 -13.93 -6.57
N ALA A 243 8.99 -14.04 -5.58
CA ALA A 243 8.66 -13.77 -4.18
C ALA A 243 8.26 -12.29 -3.97
N ALA A 244 8.96 -11.36 -4.63
CA ALA A 244 8.58 -9.95 -4.62
C ALA A 244 7.20 -9.71 -5.24
N GLN A 245 6.87 -10.39 -6.34
CA GLN A 245 5.54 -10.32 -6.96
C GLN A 245 4.43 -10.83 -6.04
N ILE A 246 4.69 -11.87 -5.22
CA ILE A 246 3.74 -12.30 -4.19
C ILE A 246 3.53 -11.20 -3.15
N SER A 247 4.61 -10.56 -2.68
CA SER A 247 4.51 -9.47 -1.71
C SER A 247 3.67 -8.30 -2.24
N GLU A 248 3.86 -7.92 -3.51
CA GLU A 248 3.08 -6.88 -4.17
C GLU A 248 1.59 -7.29 -4.29
N ALA A 249 1.32 -8.50 -4.76
CA ALA A 249 -0.04 -9.01 -4.90
C ALA A 249 -0.75 -9.14 -3.55
N GLN A 250 -0.04 -9.55 -2.49
CA GLN A 250 -0.58 -9.64 -1.14
C GLN A 250 -0.91 -8.25 -0.59
N ALA A 251 -0.02 -7.27 -0.76
CA ALA A 251 -0.28 -5.90 -0.35
C ALA A 251 -1.53 -5.31 -1.05
N ALA A 252 -1.74 -5.66 -2.32
CA ALA A 252 -2.94 -5.25 -3.04
C ALA A 252 -4.22 -5.90 -2.50
N VAL A 253 -4.18 -7.19 -2.12
CA VAL A 253 -5.29 -7.87 -1.44
C VAL A 253 -5.57 -7.26 -0.08
N ASP A 254 -4.53 -7.02 0.71
CA ASP A 254 -4.65 -6.44 2.06
C ASP A 254 -5.22 -5.02 2.00
N ALA A 255 -4.85 -4.25 0.97
CA ALA A 255 -5.39 -2.92 0.73
C ALA A 255 -6.90 -2.92 0.44
N CYS A 256 -7.48 -4.01 -0.06
CA CYS A 256 -8.93 -4.13 -0.24
C CYS A 256 -9.71 -4.19 1.10
N LEU A 257 -9.01 -4.41 2.22
CA LEU A 257 -9.62 -4.42 3.53
C LEU A 257 -9.21 -3.17 4.33
N ILE A 258 -10.17 -2.26 4.52
CA ILE A 258 -9.95 -1.08 5.35
C ILE A 258 -9.91 -1.50 6.82
N ARG A 259 -8.84 -1.12 7.52
CA ARG A 259 -8.64 -1.37 8.95
C ARG A 259 -8.41 -0.07 9.71
N VAL A 260 -8.72 -0.09 11.01
CA VAL A 260 -8.32 0.98 11.92
C VAL A 260 -6.78 1.01 12.02
N PRO A 261 -6.12 2.19 12.00
CA PRO A 261 -4.68 2.29 12.20
C PRO A 261 -4.21 1.63 13.50
N ALA A 262 -2.96 1.15 13.50
CA ALA A 262 -2.41 0.32 14.57
C ALA A 262 -2.28 0.98 15.96
N ASN A 263 -2.46 2.30 16.07
CA ASN A 263 -2.33 3.05 17.33
C ASN A 263 -3.61 3.81 17.68
N LEU A 264 -4.75 3.38 17.14
CA LEU A 264 -5.99 4.13 17.22
C LEU A 264 -7.18 3.22 17.49
N GLY A 265 -8.06 3.65 18.38
CA GLY A 265 -9.41 3.10 18.55
C GLY A 265 -10.40 4.25 18.59
N GLY A 266 -11.68 3.94 18.47
CA GLY A 266 -12.72 4.97 18.50
C GLY A 266 -14.10 4.41 18.24
N VAL A 267 -15.04 5.33 18.03
CA VAL A 267 -16.42 5.00 17.70
C VAL A 267 -16.69 5.35 16.24
N ILE A 268 -17.34 4.44 15.53
CA ILE A 268 -17.81 4.67 14.16
C ILE A 268 -19.06 5.53 14.22
N GLU A 269 -18.98 6.80 13.85
CA GLU A 269 -20.12 7.73 13.95
C GLU A 269 -20.99 7.72 12.69
N GLN A 270 -20.40 7.46 11.52
CA GLN A 270 -21.12 7.46 10.24
C GLN A 270 -20.60 6.37 9.33
N VAL A 271 -21.50 5.65 8.66
CA VAL A 271 -21.19 4.64 7.64
C VAL A 271 -21.97 4.97 6.37
N PHE A 272 -21.26 5.39 5.32
CA PHE A 272 -21.87 5.69 4.02
C PHE A 272 -21.83 4.49 3.08
N ALA A 273 -20.87 3.58 3.29
CA ALA A 273 -20.75 2.39 2.47
C ALA A 273 -21.90 1.40 2.67
N ALA A 274 -22.37 0.82 1.58
CA ALA A 274 -23.30 -0.30 1.56
C ALA A 274 -22.77 -1.41 0.63
N PRO A 275 -23.04 -2.70 0.91
CA PRO A 275 -22.69 -3.78 -0.02
C PRO A 275 -23.22 -3.51 -1.44
N GLY A 276 -22.35 -3.66 -2.44
CA GLY A 276 -22.65 -3.37 -3.85
C GLY A 276 -22.43 -1.91 -4.27
N MET A 277 -22.22 -0.97 -3.33
CA MET A 277 -21.89 0.41 -3.65
C MET A 277 -20.49 0.52 -4.25
N THR A 278 -20.29 1.43 -5.21
CA THR A 278 -18.99 1.67 -5.84
C THR A 278 -18.48 3.07 -5.50
N PHE A 279 -17.24 3.16 -5.03
CA PHE A 279 -16.51 4.40 -4.79
C PHE A 279 -15.48 4.63 -5.90
N GLY A 280 -15.30 5.87 -6.34
CA GLY A 280 -14.28 6.26 -7.31
C GLY A 280 -13.54 7.52 -6.89
N PRO A 281 -12.64 8.07 -7.73
CA PRO A 281 -11.84 9.24 -7.37
C PRO A 281 -12.68 10.52 -7.23
N SER A 282 -13.89 10.51 -7.80
CA SER A 282 -14.88 11.58 -7.70
C SER A 282 -15.89 11.38 -6.57
N SER A 283 -15.82 10.27 -5.82
CA SER A 283 -16.71 10.04 -4.67
C SER A 283 -16.42 11.09 -3.60
N ARG A 284 -17.45 11.88 -3.28
CA ARG A 284 -17.36 12.95 -2.28
C ARG A 284 -17.52 12.41 -0.87
N GLU A 285 -18.39 11.43 -0.70
CA GLU A 285 -18.64 10.82 0.60
C GLU A 285 -17.49 9.88 0.96
N PRO A 286 -16.98 9.94 2.20
CA PRO A 286 -16.07 8.93 2.70
C PRO A 286 -16.80 7.59 2.84
N VAL A 287 -16.07 6.50 2.94
CA VAL A 287 -16.62 5.17 3.24
C VAL A 287 -17.27 5.15 4.62
N LEU A 288 -16.59 5.72 5.62
CA LEU A 288 -17.05 5.88 6.99
C LEU A 288 -16.27 6.97 7.73
N VAL A 289 -16.79 7.38 8.89
CA VAL A 289 -16.16 8.33 9.80
C VAL A 289 -15.95 7.70 11.18
N LEU A 290 -14.70 7.68 11.63
CA LEU A 290 -14.28 7.24 12.95
C LEU A 290 -13.95 8.47 13.80
N VAL A 291 -14.53 8.58 14.98
CA VAL A 291 -14.10 9.55 16.00
C VAL A 291 -13.21 8.83 17.01
N PRO A 292 -11.90 9.16 17.06
CA PRO A 292 -10.98 8.48 17.94
C PRO A 292 -11.27 8.73 19.43
N HIS A 293 -10.91 7.75 20.26
CA HIS A 293 -10.74 8.01 21.68
C HIS A 293 -9.58 8.99 21.86
N GLY A 294 -9.76 9.95 22.76
CA GLY A 294 -8.76 10.97 22.99
C GLY A 294 -9.34 12.19 23.68
N LYS A 295 -8.48 13.18 23.87
CA LYS A 295 -8.85 14.45 24.50
C LYS A 295 -9.84 15.20 23.63
N ARG A 296 -10.80 15.88 24.25
CA ARG A 296 -11.68 16.83 23.55
C ARG A 296 -11.06 18.21 23.64
N ILE A 297 -11.10 18.92 22.53
CA ILE A 297 -10.63 20.29 22.41
C ILE A 297 -11.74 21.14 21.80
N VAL A 298 -11.65 22.45 21.96
CA VAL A 298 -12.45 23.42 21.23
C VAL A 298 -11.53 24.25 20.38
N ARG A 299 -11.85 24.33 19.09
CA ARG A 299 -11.23 25.28 18.16
C ARG A 299 -12.07 26.55 18.20
N ALA A 300 -11.65 27.51 19.00
CA ALA A 300 -12.28 28.81 19.10
C ALA A 300 -11.74 29.75 18.02
N GLU A 301 -12.64 30.31 17.24
CA GLU A 301 -12.36 31.24 16.16
C GLU A 301 -12.16 32.66 16.72
N VAL A 302 -10.98 33.22 16.50
CA VAL A 302 -10.64 34.60 16.87
C VAL A 302 -10.61 35.44 15.60
N GLU A 303 -11.60 36.31 15.45
CA GLU A 303 -11.62 37.34 14.40
C GLU A 303 -10.50 38.37 14.64
N ALA A 304 -10.06 39.03 13.57
CA ALA A 304 -8.92 39.95 13.63
C ALA A 304 -9.08 41.10 14.63
N GLU A 305 -10.32 41.55 14.84
CA GLU A 305 -10.67 42.59 15.82
C GLU A 305 -10.48 42.16 17.28
N PHE A 306 -10.39 40.86 17.57
CA PHE A 306 -10.25 40.34 18.94
C PHE A 306 -8.87 39.75 19.22
N ALA A 307 -8.02 39.57 18.21
CA ALA A 307 -6.73 38.87 18.35
C ALA A 307 -5.81 39.50 19.40
N PHE A 308 -5.78 40.84 19.48
CA PHE A 308 -4.94 41.56 20.45
C PHE A 308 -5.34 41.28 21.92
N LYS A 309 -6.58 40.85 22.17
CA LYS A 309 -7.09 40.55 23.53
C LYS A 309 -6.80 39.11 23.98
N VAL A 310 -6.46 38.23 23.05
CA VAL A 310 -6.31 36.79 23.32
C VAL A 310 -4.83 36.39 23.38
N THR A 311 -3.92 37.19 22.82
CA THR A 311 -2.51 36.81 22.54
C THR A 311 -1.74 36.31 23.78
N ASP A 312 -2.01 36.83 24.97
CA ASP A 312 -1.34 36.49 26.24
C ASP A 312 -2.12 35.49 27.11
N LYS A 313 -3.17 34.86 26.56
CA LYS A 313 -4.11 34.03 27.33
C LYS A 313 -3.77 32.54 27.35
N VAL A 314 -2.62 32.13 26.79
CA VAL A 314 -2.16 30.73 26.87
C VAL A 314 -1.99 30.31 28.34
N GLY A 315 -2.49 29.13 28.69
CA GLY A 315 -2.50 28.56 30.04
C GLY A 315 -3.62 29.08 30.94
N LYS A 316 -4.44 30.03 30.50
CA LYS A 316 -5.58 30.53 31.30
C LYS A 316 -6.75 29.55 31.25
N LYS A 317 -7.45 29.47 32.39
CA LYS A 317 -8.72 28.76 32.49
C LYS A 317 -9.81 29.56 31.79
N VAL A 318 -10.68 28.86 31.09
CA VAL A 318 -11.79 29.43 30.31
C VAL A 318 -13.04 28.62 30.55
N VAL A 319 -14.19 29.27 30.37
CA VAL A 319 -15.50 28.61 30.47
C VAL A 319 -16.07 28.44 29.08
N VAL A 320 -16.43 27.20 28.74
CA VAL A 320 -17.04 26.82 27.47
C VAL A 320 -18.53 26.62 27.69
N TYR A 321 -19.35 27.33 26.92
CA TYR A 321 -20.80 27.25 26.94
C TYR A 321 -21.28 26.50 25.70
N ASP A 322 -22.37 25.74 25.84
CA ASP A 322 -23.10 25.31 24.66
C ASP A 322 -23.63 26.52 23.87
N ALA A 323 -23.65 26.43 22.53
CA ALA A 323 -24.08 27.55 21.70
C ALA A 323 -25.55 27.95 21.89
N ASN A 324 -26.41 27.03 22.33
CA ASN A 324 -27.84 27.26 22.47
C ASN A 324 -28.30 27.21 23.94
N ASN A 325 -27.56 26.54 24.82
CA ASN A 325 -27.88 26.41 26.23
C ASN A 325 -26.75 26.90 27.15
N PHE A 326 -26.78 28.17 27.53
CA PHE A 326 -25.79 28.79 28.42
C PHE A 326 -25.78 28.23 29.86
N ALA A 327 -26.77 27.42 30.26
CA ALA A 327 -26.71 26.72 31.54
C ALA A 327 -25.72 25.53 31.51
N LEU A 328 -25.40 25.03 30.30
CA LEU A 328 -24.40 23.98 30.11
C LEU A 328 -23.02 24.60 29.97
N THR A 329 -22.22 24.44 31.02
CA THR A 329 -20.84 24.93 31.10
C THR A 329 -19.84 23.79 31.25
N TYR A 330 -18.69 23.94 30.61
CA TYR A 330 -17.54 23.03 30.66
C TYR A 330 -16.27 23.84 30.91
N ASP A 331 -15.36 23.28 31.69
CA ASP A 331 -14.09 23.94 32.02
C ASP A 331 -13.01 23.55 31.02
N GLY A 332 -12.28 24.56 30.53
CA GLY A 332 -11.16 24.35 29.62
C GLY A 332 -9.94 25.19 29.96
N VAL A 333 -8.82 24.89 29.29
CA VAL A 333 -7.58 25.65 29.38
C VAL A 333 -7.10 25.99 27.98
N VAL A 334 -6.73 27.25 27.74
CA VAL A 334 -6.12 27.65 26.47
C VAL A 334 -4.75 26.99 26.35
N THR A 335 -4.57 26.09 25.39
CA THR A 335 -3.29 25.38 25.19
C THR A 335 -2.45 26.03 24.11
N ARG A 336 -3.07 26.61 23.07
CA ARG A 336 -2.33 27.17 21.95
C ARG A 336 -3.11 28.28 21.24
N ILE A 337 -2.39 29.35 20.90
CA ILE A 337 -2.87 30.40 20.00
C ILE A 337 -1.93 30.45 18.79
N PRO A 338 -2.40 30.11 17.58
CA PRO A 338 -1.61 30.16 16.36
C PRO A 338 -1.23 31.59 15.97
N GLY A 339 -0.08 31.75 15.31
CA GLY A 339 0.45 33.05 14.86
C GLY A 339 -0.02 33.50 13.47
N ALA A 340 -1.00 32.84 12.84
CA ALA A 340 -1.44 33.15 11.49
C ALA A 340 -2.96 33.07 11.34
N TYR A 341 -3.52 34.00 10.55
CA TYR A 341 -4.91 33.97 10.13
C TYR A 341 -5.09 33.02 8.95
N LEU A 342 -5.85 31.95 9.14
CA LEU A 342 -6.17 30.97 8.11
C LEU A 342 -7.67 31.05 7.76
N PRO A 343 -8.08 30.63 6.55
CA PRO A 343 -9.50 30.51 6.23
C PRO A 343 -10.23 29.66 7.27
N LYS A 344 -11.46 30.03 7.64
CA LYS A 344 -12.29 29.20 8.52
C LYS A 344 -12.38 27.79 7.97
N ARG A 345 -12.27 26.78 8.84
CA ARG A 345 -12.56 25.40 8.46
C ARG A 345 -14.03 25.31 8.10
N SER A 346 -14.31 25.21 6.82
CA SER A 346 -15.66 24.94 6.37
C SER A 346 -16.00 23.48 6.61
N SER A 347 -17.29 23.20 6.76
CA SER A 347 -17.82 21.87 6.54
C SER A 347 -17.33 21.37 5.18
N PHE A 348 -16.96 20.09 5.13
CA PHE A 348 -16.29 19.46 3.98
C PHE A 348 -17.06 19.61 2.64
N ASP A 349 -18.38 19.82 2.69
CA ASP A 349 -19.24 20.05 1.51
C ASP A 349 -19.18 21.48 0.93
N ALA A 350 -18.51 22.42 1.59
CA ALA A 350 -18.43 23.79 1.11
C ALA A 350 -17.38 23.91 -0.01
N PHE A 351 -17.85 23.90 -1.26
CA PHE A 351 -17.02 24.19 -2.45
C PHE A 351 -16.49 25.63 -2.49
N VAL A 352 -17.12 26.53 -1.73
CA VAL A 352 -16.66 27.91 -1.60
C VAL A 352 -15.84 28.01 -0.33
N PRO A 353 -14.50 28.22 -0.43
CA PRO A 353 -13.70 28.45 0.76
C PRO A 353 -14.22 29.69 1.47
N SER A 354 -14.29 29.63 2.79
CA SER A 354 -14.64 30.80 3.57
C SER A 354 -13.68 31.95 3.25
N THR A 355 -14.21 33.11 2.89
CA THR A 355 -13.41 34.32 2.65
C THR A 355 -12.95 34.94 3.97
N SER A 356 -13.61 34.62 5.08
CA SER A 356 -13.19 35.05 6.42
C SER A 356 -11.99 34.25 6.91
N LYS A 357 -11.02 34.97 7.49
CA LYS A 357 -9.79 34.41 8.05
C LYS A 357 -9.75 34.66 9.55
N VAL A 358 -9.46 33.62 10.32
CA VAL A 358 -9.43 33.66 11.79
C VAL A 358 -8.18 33.00 12.35
N ILE A 359 -7.86 33.31 13.61
CA ILE A 359 -6.90 32.55 14.40
C ILE A 359 -7.66 31.47 15.18
N GLU A 360 -7.23 30.21 15.10
CA GLU A 360 -7.85 29.09 15.84
C GLU A 360 -7.22 28.94 17.25
N CYS A 361 -7.79 29.61 18.26
CA CYS A 361 -7.43 29.39 19.65
C CYS A 361 -7.86 27.99 20.09
N ILE A 362 -6.90 27.16 20.51
CA ILE A 362 -7.13 25.79 20.95
C ILE A 362 -7.34 25.79 22.46
N VAL A 363 -8.49 25.31 22.88
CA VAL A 363 -8.84 25.09 24.29
C VAL A 363 -8.95 23.59 24.53
N GLU A 364 -8.16 23.06 25.46
CA GLU A 364 -8.32 21.68 25.93
C GLU A 364 -9.42 21.62 27.00
N ILE A 365 -10.36 20.69 26.85
CA ILE A 365 -11.44 20.49 27.81
C ILE A 365 -10.94 19.62 28.95
N THR A 366 -11.16 20.07 30.19
CA THR A 366 -10.68 19.39 31.41
C THR A 366 -11.48 18.12 31.68
N ASP A 367 -12.81 18.21 31.59
CA ASP A 367 -13.73 17.08 31.72
C ASP A 367 -14.77 17.14 30.59
N PRO A 368 -14.63 16.29 29.55
CA PRO A 368 -15.54 16.27 28.42
C PRO A 368 -16.87 15.55 28.70
N ALA A 369 -16.99 14.79 29.79
CA ALA A 369 -18.20 14.06 30.15
C ALA A 369 -18.51 14.19 31.66
N PRO A 370 -18.77 15.42 32.14
CA PRO A 370 -18.96 15.66 33.57
C PRO A 370 -20.24 15.01 34.09
N ALA A 371 -20.16 14.47 35.31
CA ALA A 371 -21.30 13.83 35.96
C ALA A 371 -22.51 14.78 36.08
N GLY A 372 -23.69 14.34 35.65
CA GLY A 372 -24.93 15.12 35.68
C GLY A 372 -25.11 16.11 34.51
N LYS A 373 -24.21 16.12 33.53
CA LYS A 373 -24.32 16.89 32.29
C LYS A 373 -24.13 15.97 31.07
N PRO A 374 -24.70 16.32 29.90
CA PRO A 374 -24.39 15.60 28.68
C PRO A 374 -22.90 15.72 28.32
N PRO A 375 -22.30 14.72 27.66
CA PRO A 375 -20.92 14.82 27.19
C PRO A 375 -20.82 15.81 26.02
N LEU A 376 -19.66 16.47 25.89
CA LEU A 376 -19.34 17.28 24.71
C LEU A 376 -19.08 16.39 23.51
N LEU A 377 -19.84 16.61 22.44
CA LEU A 377 -19.76 15.84 21.21
C LEU A 377 -18.89 16.54 20.18
N VAL A 378 -18.16 15.75 19.39
CA VAL A 378 -17.34 16.29 18.30
C VAL A 378 -18.23 16.93 17.23
N GLY A 379 -17.86 18.13 16.77
CA GLY A 379 -18.66 18.93 15.86
C GLY A 379 -19.69 19.84 16.54
N GLN A 380 -19.87 19.76 17.87
CA GLN A 380 -20.81 20.60 18.60
C GLN A 380 -20.36 22.08 18.58
N PRO A 381 -21.23 23.03 18.19
CA PRO A 381 -20.94 24.46 18.28
C PRO A 381 -20.99 24.92 19.74
N VAL A 382 -20.00 25.71 20.13
CA VAL A 382 -19.82 26.20 21.50
C VAL A 382 -19.39 27.67 21.51
N ARG A 383 -19.47 28.30 22.68
CA ARG A 383 -18.93 29.64 22.94
C ARG A 383 -17.87 29.57 24.03
N VAL A 384 -16.70 30.13 23.79
CA VAL A 384 -15.60 30.17 24.77
C VAL A 384 -15.51 31.56 25.35
N SER A 385 -15.70 31.70 26.66
CA SER A 385 -15.44 32.93 27.39
C SER A 385 -14.01 32.93 27.92
N ILE A 386 -13.20 33.85 27.41
CA ILE A 386 -11.83 34.09 27.85
C ILE A 386 -11.81 35.35 28.71
N PRO A 387 -11.40 35.28 29.99
CA PRO A 387 -11.32 36.43 30.88
C PRO A 387 -10.17 37.39 30.52
#